data_AF-A0A8D9LAZ0-F1
#
_entry.id   AF-A0A8D9LAZ0-F1
#
_cell.length_a   1.000
_cell.length_b   1.000
_cell.length_c   1.000
_cell.angle_alpha   90.00
_cell.angle_beta   90.00
_cell.angle_gamma   90.00
#
_symmetry.space_group_name_H-M   'P 1'
#
loop_
_entity.id
_entity.type
_entity.pdbx_description
1 polymer ?
#
loop_
_entity_poly.entity_id
_entity_poly.type
_entity_poly.pdbx_seq_one_letter_code
_entity_poly.pdbx_strand_id
1 'polypeptide(L)'
;MKTKLVAVIALIFCAFMAEASKVEGNGNIITKEISVDNYSEIELGGNIEYSGNNFWGNRSNKKFPVFKYTHGRSASLKITIDENLFPLLSIKSNNGRLAIRIQDGTRIKPTQYVIEGSSKTLKYLKTSGPMDFEAQNAFFRGSTGNQDFRLQRRKVPT
;
A
#
# COMPACT_ATOMS: atom_id res chain seq x y z
N MET A 1 -40.04 20.18 32.45
CA MET A 1 -38.82 20.55 31.69
C MET A 1 -37.77 19.44 31.84
N LYS A 2 -37.73 18.40 30.99
CA LYS A 2 -36.73 17.30 31.11
C LYS A 2 -36.25 16.69 29.78
N THR A 3 -36.70 17.17 28.63
CA THR A 3 -36.36 16.58 27.31
C THR A 3 -35.32 17.39 26.52
N LYS A 4 -34.93 18.58 26.97
CA LYS A 4 -33.94 19.42 26.27
C LYS A 4 -32.48 19.10 26.63
N LEU A 5 -32.23 18.40 27.74
CA LEU A 5 -30.87 18.09 28.20
C LEU A 5 -30.25 16.91 27.42
N VAL A 6 -31.06 15.95 26.97
CA VAL A 6 -30.59 14.73 26.28
C VAL A 6 -30.06 15.04 24.87
N ALA A 7 -30.62 16.04 24.19
CA ALA A 7 -30.15 16.45 22.86
C ALA A 7 -28.75 17.09 22.88
N VAL A 8 -28.36 17.73 23.99
CA VAL A 8 -27.05 18.40 24.12
C VAL A 8 -25.93 17.38 24.34
N ILE A 9 -26.19 16.28 25.04
CA ILE A 9 -25.20 15.20 25.29
C ILE A 9 -24.91 14.39 24.03
N ALA A 10 -25.90 14.20 23.14
CA ALA A 10 -25.72 13.53 21.85
C ALA A 10 -24.88 14.35 20.84
N LEU A 11 -24.92 15.68 20.91
CA LEU A 11 -24.14 16.58 20.03
C LEU A 11 -22.65 16.65 20.41
N ILE A 12 -22.29 16.43 21.67
CA ILE A 12 -20.92 16.55 22.17
C ILE A 12 -20.05 15.32 21.79
N PHE A 13 -20.66 14.16 21.51
CA PHE A 13 -19.94 12.95 21.11
C PHE A 13 -19.50 12.92 19.63
N CYS A 14 -19.92 13.88 18.81
CA CYS A 14 -19.54 13.95 17.39
C CYS A 14 -18.18 14.63 17.14
N ALA A 15 -17.51 15.16 18.17
CA ALA A 15 -16.34 16.02 17.99
C ALA A 15 -14.98 15.31 18.06
N PHE A 16 -14.90 14.04 18.45
CA PHE A 16 -13.65 13.28 18.37
C PHE A 16 -13.55 12.49 17.06
N MET A 17 -13.70 13.20 15.94
CA MET A 17 -13.17 12.69 14.67
C MET A 17 -11.65 12.78 14.80
N ALA A 18 -10.98 11.66 15.06
CA ALA A 18 -9.53 11.58 15.01
C ALA A 18 -9.09 11.82 13.56
N GLU A 19 -8.87 13.08 13.21
CA GLU A 19 -8.34 13.47 11.91
C GLU A 19 -6.90 13.00 11.80
N ALA A 20 -6.60 12.23 10.75
CA ALA A 20 -5.24 11.75 10.54
C ALA A 20 -4.33 12.94 10.19
N SER A 21 -3.22 13.08 10.92
CA SER A 21 -2.22 14.10 10.62
C SER A 21 -1.66 13.90 9.21
N LYS A 22 -1.72 14.94 8.37
CA LYS A 22 -1.22 14.88 7.00
C LYS A 22 0.27 15.23 6.96
N VAL A 23 1.08 14.35 6.39
CA VAL A 23 2.52 14.56 6.18
C VAL A 23 2.84 14.44 4.68
N GLU A 24 3.36 15.52 4.09
CA GLU A 24 3.77 15.54 2.69
C GLU A 24 5.23 15.10 2.54
N GLY A 25 5.53 14.41 1.44
CA GLY A 25 6.89 14.03 1.09
C GLY A 25 7.75 15.26 0.80
N ASN A 26 8.98 15.28 1.31
CA ASN A 26 9.88 16.41 1.17
C ASN A 26 10.66 16.45 -0.16
N GLY A 27 10.48 15.46 -1.04
CA GLY A 27 11.18 15.34 -2.32
C GLY A 27 12.58 14.73 -2.22
N ASN A 28 13.12 14.51 -1.02
CA ASN A 28 14.41 13.86 -0.81
C ASN A 28 14.22 12.34 -0.80
N ILE A 29 14.46 11.69 -1.92
CA ILE A 29 14.21 10.25 -2.08
C ILE A 29 15.35 9.43 -1.51
N ILE A 30 15.02 8.50 -0.62
CA ILE A 30 15.95 7.48 -0.12
C ILE A 30 15.51 6.10 -0.60
N THR A 31 16.46 5.16 -0.60
CA THR A 31 16.19 3.73 -0.79
C THR A 31 16.77 2.94 0.39
N LYS A 32 15.96 2.08 1.00
CA LYS A 32 16.34 1.25 2.14
C LYS A 32 16.07 -0.21 1.83
N GLU A 33 17.08 -1.05 2.01
CA GLU A 33 16.91 -2.50 2.07
C GLU A 33 16.53 -2.90 3.50
N ILE A 34 15.54 -3.77 3.61
CA ILE A 34 14.98 -4.20 4.89
C ILE A 34 15.07 -5.72 4.96
N SER A 35 15.66 -6.22 6.04
CA SER A 35 15.66 -7.65 6.33
C SER A 35 14.24 -8.11 6.62
N VAL A 36 13.81 -9.18 5.94
CA VAL A 36 12.47 -9.76 6.09
C VAL A 36 12.57 -11.28 6.05
N ASP A 37 11.75 -11.94 6.86
CA ASP A 37 11.52 -13.37 6.74
C ASP A 37 10.92 -13.72 5.37
N ASN A 38 11.05 -14.98 4.96
CA ASN A 38 10.36 -15.45 3.77
C ASN A 38 8.84 -15.40 3.99
N TYR A 39 8.16 -14.71 3.08
CA TYR A 39 6.72 -14.52 3.11
C TYR A 39 6.04 -15.22 1.94
N SER A 40 4.75 -15.52 2.13
CA SER A 40 3.84 -15.95 1.06
C SER A 40 2.52 -15.18 1.05
N GLU A 41 2.38 -14.25 1.98
CA GLU A 41 1.24 -13.35 2.09
C GLU A 41 1.75 -11.92 2.16
N ILE A 42 1.10 -11.02 1.43
CA ILE A 42 1.42 -9.60 1.43
C ILE A 42 0.16 -8.82 1.82
N GLU A 43 0.30 -7.93 2.79
CA GLU A 43 -0.69 -6.90 3.09
C GLU A 43 -0.10 -5.50 2.88
N LEU A 44 -0.71 -4.74 1.98
CA LEU A 44 -0.32 -3.37 1.65
C LEU A 44 -1.45 -2.38 1.95
N GLY A 45 -1.07 -1.19 2.39
CA GLY A 45 -1.92 -0.02 2.28
C GLY A 45 -1.75 0.95 3.45
N GLY A 46 -2.86 1.52 3.89
CA GLY A 46 -2.85 2.64 4.83
C GLY A 46 -3.33 3.93 4.17
N ASN A 47 -3.27 5.02 4.94
CA ASN A 47 -3.84 6.29 4.54
C ASN A 47 -2.85 7.05 3.64
N ILE A 48 -2.88 6.75 2.35
CA ILE A 48 -2.00 7.38 1.35
C ILE A 48 -2.86 8.31 0.49
N GLU A 49 -2.50 9.59 0.49
CA GLU A 49 -2.97 10.56 -0.48
C GLU A 49 -2.10 10.50 -1.72
N TYR A 50 -2.73 10.48 -2.88
CA TYR A 50 -2.05 10.55 -4.15
C TYR A 50 -2.68 11.62 -5.01
N SER A 51 -1.86 12.53 -5.54
CA SER A 51 -2.28 13.55 -6.48
C SER A 51 -2.28 12.96 -7.89
N GLY A 52 -3.30 12.15 -8.18
CA GLY A 52 -3.60 11.65 -9.52
C GLY A 52 -5.04 12.00 -9.88
N ASN A 53 -5.23 12.71 -11.00
CA ASN A 53 -6.56 13.03 -11.50
C ASN A 53 -7.27 11.73 -11.92
N ASN A 54 -8.11 11.18 -11.05
CA ASN A 54 -8.91 9.99 -11.36
C ASN A 54 -10.30 10.32 -11.97
N PHE A 55 -10.53 11.55 -12.46
CA PHE A 55 -11.86 11.99 -12.89
C PHE A 55 -12.18 11.82 -14.39
N TRP A 56 -11.21 11.61 -15.28
CA TRP A 56 -11.48 11.22 -16.68
C TRP A 56 -10.16 10.92 -17.41
N GLY A 57 -9.96 9.67 -17.84
CA GLY A 57 -9.16 9.28 -19.01
C GLY A 57 -7.64 9.51 -19.07
N ASN A 58 -7.03 10.44 -18.33
CA ASN A 58 -5.61 10.75 -18.46
C ASN A 58 -4.78 10.11 -17.35
N ARG A 59 -4.36 8.87 -17.60
CA ARG A 59 -3.35 8.16 -16.79
C ARG A 59 -1.97 8.80 -17.05
N SER A 60 -1.75 10.01 -16.51
CA SER A 60 -0.44 10.67 -16.55
C SER A 60 0.61 9.72 -15.98
N ASN A 61 1.81 9.68 -16.57
CA ASN A 61 2.94 8.76 -16.35
C ASN A 61 3.49 8.62 -14.92
N LYS A 62 2.77 9.04 -13.88
CA LYS A 62 3.17 8.90 -12.48
C LYS A 62 2.43 7.69 -11.88
N LYS A 63 3.17 6.61 -11.62
CA LYS A 63 2.67 5.33 -11.09
C LYS A 63 3.11 5.14 -9.64
N PHE A 64 2.58 5.96 -8.72
CA PHE A 64 2.84 5.77 -7.30
C PHE A 64 1.52 5.86 -6.52
N PRO A 65 1.38 5.11 -5.42
CA PRO A 65 2.30 4.11 -4.87
C PRO A 65 2.22 2.73 -5.58
N VAL A 66 3.37 2.04 -5.78
CA VAL A 66 3.41 0.70 -6.43
C VAL A 66 4.30 -0.31 -5.69
N PHE A 67 3.82 -1.56 -5.57
CA PHE A 67 4.61 -2.71 -5.13
C PHE A 67 4.96 -3.58 -6.33
N LYS A 68 6.25 -3.71 -6.61
CA LYS A 68 6.81 -4.57 -7.66
C LYS A 68 7.24 -5.89 -7.05
N TYR A 69 6.54 -6.95 -7.38
CA TYR A 69 6.80 -8.29 -6.85
C TYR A 69 7.54 -9.15 -7.88
N THR A 70 8.62 -9.81 -7.47
CA THR A 70 9.29 -10.83 -8.29
C THR A 70 9.29 -12.18 -7.57
N HIS A 71 8.99 -13.27 -8.28
CA HIS A 71 9.24 -14.61 -7.74
C HIS A 71 10.75 -14.86 -7.69
N GLY A 72 11.28 -15.10 -6.49
CA GLY A 72 12.72 -15.22 -6.24
C GLY A 72 13.07 -16.46 -5.41
N ARG A 73 14.35 -16.80 -5.34
CA ARG A 73 14.83 -17.95 -4.53
C ARG A 73 14.91 -17.62 -3.02
N SER A 74 14.97 -16.33 -2.70
CA SER A 74 15.05 -15.79 -1.35
C SER A 74 14.07 -14.63 -1.21
N ALA A 75 13.83 -14.23 0.03
CA ALA A 75 13.05 -13.03 0.30
C ALA A 75 13.94 -11.79 0.22
N SER A 76 13.41 -10.73 -0.37
CA SER A 76 14.01 -9.41 -0.32
C SER A 76 12.93 -8.34 -0.20
N LEU A 77 13.30 -7.22 0.40
CA LEU A 77 12.46 -6.04 0.48
C LEU A 77 13.33 -4.79 0.35
N LYS A 78 12.98 -3.93 -0.61
CA LYS A 78 13.60 -2.64 -0.84
C LYS A 78 12.49 -1.60 -0.97
N ILE A 79 12.61 -0.50 -0.24
CA ILE A 79 11.61 0.58 -0.23
C ILE A 79 12.30 1.88 -0.67
N THR A 80 11.71 2.53 -1.66
CA THR A 80 12.11 3.85 -2.15
C THR A 80 11.00 4.85 -1.89
N ILE A 81 11.27 5.85 -1.05
CA ILE A 81 10.29 6.85 -0.57
C ILE A 81 11.00 8.14 -0.16
N ASP A 82 10.27 9.24 -0.03
CA ASP A 82 10.72 10.45 0.66
C ASP A 82 11.25 10.12 2.07
N GLU A 83 12.42 10.66 2.42
CA GLU A 83 13.12 10.31 3.67
C GLU A 83 12.30 10.59 4.93
N ASN A 84 11.52 11.66 4.92
CA ASN A 84 10.70 12.08 6.06
C ASN A 84 9.47 11.18 6.25
N LEU A 85 9.09 10.41 5.24
CA LEU A 85 7.93 9.50 5.29
C LEU A 85 8.34 8.07 5.68
N PHE A 86 9.59 7.66 5.46
CA PHE A 86 10.05 6.31 5.80
C PHE A 86 9.79 5.93 7.27
N PRO A 87 10.03 6.80 8.28
CA PRO A 87 9.75 6.49 9.69
C PRO A 87 8.26 6.31 10.01
N LEU A 88 7.35 6.76 9.12
CA LEU A 88 5.90 6.65 9.28
C LEU A 88 5.34 5.32 8.74
N LEU A 89 6.20 4.48 8.18
CA LEU A 89 5.85 3.14 7.72
C LEU A 89 5.86 2.16 8.91
N SER A 90 4.84 1.31 8.99
CA SER A 90 4.81 0.11 9.83
C SER A 90 5.13 -1.10 8.97
N ILE A 91 6.30 -1.69 9.20
CA ILE A 91 6.81 -2.82 8.42
C ILE A 91 6.92 -4.00 9.36
N LYS A 92 6.10 -5.03 9.12
CA LYS A 92 6.07 -6.26 9.93
C LYS A 92 6.26 -7.45 9.00
N SER A 93 7.30 -8.24 9.26
CA SER A 93 7.51 -9.54 8.62
C SER A 93 7.56 -10.59 9.71
N ASN A 94 6.55 -11.46 9.75
CA ASN A 94 6.51 -12.61 10.66
C ASN A 94 5.48 -13.63 10.15
N ASN A 95 5.62 -14.89 10.59
CA ASN A 95 4.65 -15.96 10.31
C ASN A 95 4.29 -16.12 8.82
N GLY A 96 5.24 -15.88 7.92
CA GLY A 96 5.03 -15.98 6.47
C GLY A 96 4.23 -14.83 5.86
N ARG A 97 3.99 -13.74 6.59
CA ARG A 97 3.27 -12.55 6.13
C ARG A 97 4.16 -11.32 6.19
N LEU A 98 4.17 -10.56 5.09
CA LEU A 98 4.74 -9.22 5.01
C LEU A 98 3.61 -8.19 5.03
N ALA A 99 3.55 -7.36 6.07
CA ALA A 99 2.63 -6.25 6.17
C ALA A 99 3.39 -4.92 6.11
N ILE A 100 3.02 -4.06 5.16
CA ILE A 100 3.55 -2.70 5.00
C ILE A 100 2.36 -1.76 5.02
N ARG A 101 2.24 -0.99 6.10
CA ARG A 101 1.15 -0.03 6.32
C ARG A 101 1.68 1.35 6.68
N ILE A 102 0.85 2.37 6.53
CA ILE A 102 1.08 3.67 7.17
C ILE A 102 0.65 3.55 8.64
N GLN A 103 1.43 4.14 9.56
CA GLN A 103 1.07 4.20 10.98
C GLN A 103 -0.31 4.84 11.19
N ASP A 104 -1.04 4.34 12.17
CA ASP A 104 -2.40 4.80 12.48
C ASP A 104 -2.40 6.30 12.83
N GLY A 105 -3.48 7.00 12.47
CA GLY A 105 -3.60 8.45 12.71
C GLY A 105 -2.71 9.33 11.83
N THR A 106 -2.04 8.76 10.83
CA THR A 106 -1.20 9.51 9.88
C THR A 106 -1.65 9.29 8.44
N ARG A 107 -1.74 10.36 7.66
CA ARG A 107 -1.96 10.34 6.20
C ARG A 107 -0.72 10.85 5.50
N ILE A 108 -0.14 10.06 4.60
CA ILE A 108 1.05 10.50 3.86
C ILE A 108 0.70 10.93 2.43
N LYS A 109 1.44 11.90 1.88
CA LYS A 109 1.39 12.26 0.45
C LYS A 109 2.80 12.17 -0.15
N PRO A 110 3.24 10.97 -0.56
CA PRO A 110 4.59 10.78 -1.07
C PRO A 110 4.78 11.42 -2.45
N THR A 111 5.99 11.91 -2.72
CA THR A 111 6.39 12.32 -4.07
C THR A 111 6.74 11.11 -4.92
N GLN A 112 7.30 10.08 -4.29
CA GLN A 112 7.56 8.74 -4.82
C GLN A 112 7.35 7.69 -3.72
N TYR A 113 6.74 6.56 -4.07
CA TYR A 113 6.64 5.42 -3.16
C TYR A 113 6.63 4.11 -3.96
N VAL A 114 7.78 3.44 -3.94
CA VAL A 114 8.00 2.16 -4.63
C VAL A 114 8.47 1.15 -3.62
N ILE A 115 7.84 -0.02 -3.65
CA ILE A 115 8.28 -1.18 -2.90
C ILE A 115 8.70 -2.23 -3.91
N GLU A 116 9.90 -2.76 -3.79
CA GLU A 116 10.38 -3.89 -4.57
C GLU A 116 10.58 -5.08 -3.63
N GLY A 117 9.88 -6.18 -3.89
CA GLY A 117 9.91 -7.36 -3.05
C GLY A 117 10.08 -8.63 -3.86
N SER A 118 10.80 -9.59 -3.29
CA SER A 118 10.80 -10.96 -3.79
C SER A 118 10.56 -11.97 -2.68
N SER A 119 10.04 -13.14 -3.03
CA SER A 119 9.87 -14.27 -2.12
C SER A 119 9.81 -15.59 -2.89
N LYS A 120 9.97 -16.70 -2.17
CA LYS A 120 9.88 -18.05 -2.75
C LYS A 120 8.50 -18.36 -3.34
N THR A 121 7.42 -17.81 -2.79
CA THR A 121 6.05 -18.12 -3.18
C THR A 121 5.16 -16.96 -2.80
N LEU A 122 4.16 -16.60 -3.61
CA LEU A 122 3.11 -15.67 -3.21
C LEU A 122 1.76 -16.34 -3.39
N LYS A 123 1.01 -16.45 -2.29
CA LYS A 123 -0.30 -17.11 -2.20
C LYS A 123 -1.42 -16.09 -2.04
N TYR A 124 -1.21 -15.09 -1.17
CA TYR A 124 -2.23 -14.10 -0.83
C TYR A 124 -1.69 -12.69 -0.96
N LEU A 125 -2.50 -11.82 -1.57
CA LEU A 125 -2.25 -10.40 -1.68
C LEU A 125 -3.50 -9.66 -1.21
N LYS A 126 -3.32 -8.74 -0.27
CA LYS A 126 -4.33 -7.79 0.16
C LYS A 126 -3.78 -6.38 0.00
N THR A 127 -4.46 -5.55 -0.77
CA THR A 127 -4.13 -4.13 -0.94
C THR A 127 -5.26 -3.26 -0.42
N SER A 128 -4.91 -2.06 0.06
CA SER A 128 -5.86 -1.05 0.50
C SER A 128 -5.33 0.34 0.15
N GLY A 129 -6.23 1.31 -0.05
CA GLY A 129 -5.85 2.64 -0.53
C GLY A 129 -5.40 2.64 -2.00
N PRO A 130 -4.65 3.66 -2.45
CA PRO A 130 -4.25 3.81 -3.85
C PRO A 130 -3.06 2.92 -4.28
N MET A 131 -2.75 1.85 -3.53
CA MET A 131 -1.60 0.98 -3.77
C MET A 131 -1.79 0.09 -5.00
N ASP A 132 -0.95 0.28 -6.02
CA ASP A 132 -0.87 -0.62 -7.17
C ASP A 132 0.07 -1.81 -6.87
N PHE A 133 -0.17 -2.93 -7.54
CA PHE A 133 0.63 -4.14 -7.43
C PHE A 133 1.02 -4.65 -8.83
N GLU A 134 2.32 -4.67 -9.08
CA GLU A 134 2.89 -5.11 -10.35
C GLU A 134 3.70 -6.39 -10.14
N ALA A 135 3.25 -7.48 -10.72
CA ALA A 135 4.00 -8.72 -10.70
C ALA A 135 4.94 -8.82 -11.89
N GLN A 136 6.22 -8.98 -11.58
CA GLN A 136 7.32 -9.06 -12.52
C GLN A 136 7.80 -10.52 -12.57
N ASN A 137 7.61 -11.16 -13.73
CA ASN A 137 8.03 -12.54 -13.99
C ASN A 137 7.44 -13.61 -13.05
N ALA A 138 6.36 -13.32 -12.33
CA ALA A 138 5.71 -14.27 -11.42
C ALA A 138 4.75 -15.21 -12.17
N PHE A 139 4.95 -16.53 -12.05
CA PHE A 139 3.92 -17.53 -12.34
C PHE A 139 2.98 -17.61 -11.13
N PHE A 140 1.83 -16.95 -11.19
CA PHE A 140 0.77 -17.15 -10.20
C PHE A 140 -0.02 -18.41 -10.55
N ARG A 141 -0.09 -19.33 -9.60
CA ARG A 141 -1.03 -20.45 -9.66
C ARG A 141 -1.87 -20.39 -8.39
N GLY A 142 -2.92 -19.58 -8.42
CA GLY A 142 -3.90 -19.46 -7.34
C GLY A 142 -5.28 -19.80 -7.88
N SER A 143 -5.96 -20.76 -7.26
CA SER A 143 -7.41 -20.98 -7.45
C SER A 143 -8.12 -20.43 -6.22
N THR A 144 -9.10 -19.55 -6.39
CA THR A 144 -10.28 -19.45 -5.51
C THR A 144 -11.41 -18.79 -6.29
N GLY A 145 -12.66 -19.09 -5.92
CA GLY A 145 -13.88 -18.79 -6.67
C GLY A 145 -13.97 -17.37 -7.24
N ASN A 146 -14.40 -17.34 -8.50
CA ASN A 146 -14.65 -16.18 -9.36
C ASN A 146 -13.46 -15.24 -9.61
N GLN A 147 -12.93 -15.42 -10.83
CA GLN A 147 -11.99 -14.58 -11.58
C GLN A 147 -10.50 -14.91 -11.40
N ASP A 148 -10.05 -15.89 -12.18
CA ASP A 148 -8.63 -16.19 -12.47
C ASP A 148 -7.89 -14.95 -13.00
N PHE A 149 -6.87 -14.50 -12.26
CA PHE A 149 -5.96 -13.47 -12.75
C PHE A 149 -4.95 -14.09 -13.73
N ARG A 150 -5.31 -14.14 -15.01
CA ARG A 150 -4.37 -14.49 -16.10
C ARG A 150 -3.79 -13.22 -16.72
N LEU A 151 -2.65 -12.76 -16.22
CA LEU A 151 -1.84 -11.76 -16.92
C LEU A 151 -1.29 -12.39 -18.22
N GLN A 152 -2.06 -12.27 -19.31
CA GLN A 152 -1.57 -12.63 -20.64
C GLN A 152 -0.62 -11.52 -21.12
N ARG A 153 0.66 -11.85 -21.33
CA ARG A 153 1.56 -11.02 -22.12
C ARG A 153 0.96 -10.90 -23.53
N ARG A 154 0.51 -9.71 -23.94
CA ARG A 154 0.23 -9.43 -25.35
C ARG A 154 1.52 -9.63 -26.14
N LYS A 155 1.55 -10.62 -27.04
CA LYS A 155 2.53 -10.64 -28.13
C LYS A 155 2.20 -9.46 -29.05
N VAL A 156 3.20 -8.63 -29.32
CA VAL A 156 3.14 -7.60 -30.37
C VAL A 156 3.28 -8.33 -31.71
N PRO A 157 2.40 -8.10 -32.71
CA PRO A 157 2.59 -8.64 -34.04
C PRO A 157 3.68 -7.85 -34.77
N THR A 158 4.64 -8.57 -35.34
CA THR A 158 5.49 -8.10 -36.45
C THR A 158 4.71 -8.09 -37.75
#